data_AF-A0AA95G7E3-F1
#
_entry.id   AF-A0AA95G7E3-F1
#
_cell.length_a   1.000
_cell.length_b   1.000
_cell.length_c   1.000
_cell.angle_alpha   90.00
_cell.angle_beta   90.00
_cell.angle_gamma   90.00
#
_symmetry.space_group_name_H-M   'P 1'
#
loop_
_entity.id
_entity.type
_entity.pdbx_description
1 polymer ?
#
loop_
_entity_poly.entity_id
_entity_poly.type
_entity_poly.pdbx_seq_one_letter_code
_entity_poly.pdbx_strand_id
1 'polypeptide(L)'
;MVEKKEDNKIPDNIKNKIMELKIIETQLGHLPPENWNVGDLYAKYDNNNYQQSLTQLEKQTELLFLEICESLDKLNYSYPSIAKEINAIINYVGGPKYCNEEEVKQVLGK
;
A
#
# COMPACT_ATOMS: atom_id res chain seq x y z
N MET A 1 3.56 8.45 34.40
CA MET A 1 2.85 8.69 33.12
C MET A 1 2.73 7.32 32.47
N VAL A 2 1.56 6.70 32.57
CA VAL A 2 1.37 5.29 32.18
C VAL A 2 1.12 5.23 30.68
N GLU A 3 1.97 4.46 30.01
CA GLU A 3 2.01 4.19 28.57
C GLU A 3 0.61 3.98 28.00
N LYS A 4 0.20 4.86 27.08
CA LYS A 4 -0.97 4.64 26.25
C LYS A 4 -0.70 3.41 25.41
N LYS A 5 -1.41 2.31 25.72
CA LYS A 5 -1.50 1.12 24.89
C LYS A 5 -1.76 1.51 23.44
N GLU A 6 -0.73 1.44 22.60
CA GLU A 6 -0.83 1.51 21.14
C GLU A 6 -1.41 0.19 20.60
N ASP A 7 -2.57 -0.24 21.11
CA ASP A 7 -3.38 -1.33 20.55
C ASP A 7 -4.44 -0.73 19.61
N ASN A 8 -4.03 0.30 18.88
CA ASN A 8 -4.79 0.85 17.76
C ASN A 8 -4.61 -0.12 16.58
N LYS A 9 -5.17 -1.31 16.72
CA LYS A 9 -5.28 -2.28 15.63
C LYS A 9 -6.13 -1.62 14.55
N ILE A 10 -5.53 -1.46 13.38
CA ILE A 10 -6.26 -0.99 12.21
C ILE A 10 -7.48 -1.89 11.99
N PRO A 11 -8.67 -1.32 11.78
CA PRO A 11 -9.85 -2.13 11.46
C PRO A 11 -9.59 -2.99 10.23
N ASP A 12 -10.11 -4.23 10.26
CA ASP A 12 -9.88 -5.23 9.19
C ASP A 12 -10.26 -4.71 7.80
N ASN A 13 -11.22 -3.79 7.71
CA ASN A 13 -11.58 -3.13 6.46
C ASN A 13 -10.39 -2.36 5.84
N ILE A 14 -9.65 -1.59 6.64
CA ILE A 14 -8.47 -0.85 6.17
C ILE A 14 -7.32 -1.83 5.89
N LYS A 15 -7.17 -2.85 6.73
CA LYS A 15 -6.16 -3.91 6.52
C LYS A 15 -6.37 -4.63 5.17
N ASN A 16 -7.61 -4.93 4.80
CA ASN A 16 -7.96 -5.53 3.52
C ASN A 16 -7.58 -4.60 2.35
N LYS A 17 -7.85 -3.29 2.48
CA LYS A 17 -7.42 -2.29 1.48
C LYS A 17 -5.90 -2.22 1.33
N ILE A 18 -5.15 -2.30 2.43
CA ILE A 18 -3.68 -2.31 2.38
C ILE A 18 -3.16 -3.62 1.73
N MET A 19 -3.84 -4.76 1.96
CA MET A 19 -3.52 -6.00 1.25
C MET A 19 -3.85 -5.91 -0.24
N GLU A 20 -4.94 -5.26 -0.61
CA GLU A 20 -5.29 -5.00 -2.01
C GLU A 20 -4.26 -4.10 -2.69
N LEU A 21 -3.82 -3.04 -2.01
CA LEU A 21 -2.72 -2.17 -2.43
C LEU A 21 -1.45 -3.00 -2.69
N LYS A 22 -1.08 -3.89 -1.76
CA LYS A 22 0.08 -4.80 -1.91
C LYS A 22 -0.05 -5.68 -3.17
N ILE A 23 -1.24 -6.20 -3.46
CA ILE A 23 -1.50 -7.03 -4.64
C ILE A 23 -1.32 -6.20 -5.92
N ILE A 24 -1.88 -4.99 -5.97
CA ILE A 24 -1.77 -4.11 -7.14
C ILE A 24 -0.31 -3.69 -7.36
N GLU A 25 0.42 -3.31 -6.31
CA GLU A 25 1.84 -2.96 -6.39
C GLU A 25 2.72 -4.13 -6.85
N THR A 26 2.36 -5.36 -6.47
CA THR A 26 2.97 -6.58 -6.99
C THR A 26 2.60 -6.82 -8.46
N GLN A 27 1.38 -6.43 -8.87
CA GLN A 27 0.96 -6.48 -10.28
C GLN A 27 1.66 -5.43 -11.14
N LEU A 28 1.91 -4.23 -10.60
CA LEU A 28 2.71 -3.18 -11.24
C LEU A 28 4.19 -3.56 -11.33
N GLY A 29 4.66 -4.44 -10.44
CA GLY A 29 6.05 -4.89 -10.39
C GLY A 29 6.92 -4.02 -9.48
N HIS A 30 6.32 -3.12 -8.69
CA HIS A 30 7.02 -2.34 -7.66
C HIS A 30 7.38 -3.19 -6.44
N LEU A 31 6.59 -4.22 -6.16
CA LEU A 31 6.87 -5.20 -5.11
C LEU A 31 7.21 -6.57 -5.70
N PRO A 32 8.20 -7.27 -5.13
CA PRO A 32 8.52 -8.62 -5.53
C PRO A 32 7.33 -9.53 -5.17
N PRO A 33 6.81 -10.29 -6.13
CA PRO A 33 5.79 -11.29 -5.84
C PRO A 33 6.36 -12.39 -4.94
N GLU A 34 5.67 -12.70 -3.84
CA GLU A 34 6.11 -13.76 -2.91
C GLU A 34 6.11 -15.15 -3.57
N ASN A 35 5.29 -15.37 -4.63
CA ASN A 35 5.02 -16.69 -5.21
C ASN A 35 4.94 -16.73 -6.75
N TRP A 36 5.58 -15.83 -7.50
CA TRP A 36 5.50 -15.91 -8.97
C TRP A 36 6.49 -16.89 -9.58
N ASN A 37 5.99 -17.79 -10.43
CA ASN A 37 6.83 -18.58 -11.31
C ASN A 37 7.25 -17.75 -12.53
N VAL A 38 8.39 -18.11 -13.13
CA VAL A 38 8.96 -17.41 -14.30
C VAL A 38 7.96 -17.37 -15.49
N GLY A 39 7.03 -18.33 -15.56
CA GLY A 39 5.95 -18.36 -16.55
C GLY A 39 4.91 -17.24 -16.39
N ASP A 40 4.61 -16.82 -15.16
CA ASP A 40 3.67 -15.73 -14.87
C ASP A 40 4.26 -14.36 -15.24
N LEU A 41 5.59 -14.22 -15.15
CA LEU A 41 6.32 -13.05 -15.63
C LEU A 41 6.24 -12.92 -17.15
N TYR A 42 6.43 -14.02 -17.89
CA TYR A 42 6.34 -14.01 -19.36
C TYR A 42 4.92 -13.72 -19.87
N ALA A 43 3.89 -14.28 -19.22
CA ALA A 43 2.49 -14.04 -19.61
C ALA A 43 2.05 -12.57 -19.47
N LYS A 44 2.68 -11.80 -18.56
CA LYS A 44 2.43 -10.36 -18.42
C LYS A 44 2.94 -9.54 -19.60
N TYR A 45 4.13 -9.86 -20.12
CA TYR A 45 4.75 -9.12 -21.22
C TYR A 45 4.13 -9.43 -22.58
N ASP A 46 3.49 -10.58 -22.75
CA ASP A 46 2.81 -10.98 -23.99
C ASP A 46 1.42 -10.33 -24.18
N ASN A 47 0.90 -9.67 -23.13
CA ASN A 47 -0.44 -9.10 -23.13
C ASN A 47 -0.44 -7.70 -23.77
N ASN A 48 -0.92 -7.58 -25.00
CA ASN A 48 -0.93 -6.32 -25.78
C ASN A 48 -1.66 -5.13 -25.10
N ASN A 49 -2.51 -5.39 -24.09
CA ASN A 49 -3.20 -4.34 -23.32
C ASN A 49 -2.50 -3.97 -21.99
N TYR A 50 -1.37 -4.59 -21.67
CA TYR A 50 -0.67 -4.42 -20.39
C TYR A 50 -0.35 -2.96 -20.07
N GLN A 51 0.03 -2.16 -21.08
CA GLN A 51 0.31 -0.72 -20.93
C GLN A 51 -0.93 0.09 -20.52
N GLN A 52 -2.11 -0.20 -21.07
CA GLN A 52 -3.35 0.47 -20.67
C GLN A 52 -3.78 0.05 -19.26
N SER A 53 -3.56 -1.22 -18.91
CA SER A 53 -3.82 -1.76 -17.58
C SER A 53 -2.89 -1.14 -16.52
N LEU A 54 -1.62 -0.90 -16.84
CA LEU A 54 -0.66 -0.27 -15.93
C LEU A 54 -1.12 1.11 -15.45
N THR A 55 -1.46 2.02 -16.38
CA THR A 55 -1.90 3.38 -16.01
C THR A 55 -3.20 3.37 -15.19
N GLN A 56 -4.07 2.39 -15.43
CA GLN A 56 -5.30 2.24 -14.64
C GLN A 56 -5.01 1.70 -13.24
N LEU A 57 -4.09 0.75 -13.11
CA LEU A 57 -3.64 0.20 -11.84
C LEU A 57 -2.88 1.24 -11.00
N GLU A 58 -2.03 2.07 -11.61
CA GLU A 58 -1.35 3.18 -10.94
C GLU A 58 -2.36 4.16 -10.32
N LYS A 59 -3.36 4.59 -11.09
CA LYS A 59 -4.44 5.46 -10.57
C LYS A 59 -5.24 4.80 -9.46
N GLN A 60 -5.53 3.50 -9.59
CA GLN A 60 -6.24 2.75 -8.55
C GLN A 60 -5.41 2.66 -7.26
N THR A 61 -4.09 2.54 -7.39
CA THR A 61 -3.15 2.50 -6.28
C THR A 61 -3.12 3.83 -5.54
N GLU A 62 -3.01 4.95 -6.25
CA GLU A 62 -3.07 6.29 -5.65
C GLU A 62 -4.40 6.53 -4.91
N LEU A 63 -5.52 6.14 -5.50
CA LEU A 63 -6.84 6.25 -4.87
C LEU A 63 -6.96 5.37 -3.63
N LEU A 64 -6.52 4.11 -3.69
CA LEU A 64 -6.49 3.22 -2.54
C LEU A 64 -5.63 3.77 -1.41
N PHE A 65 -4.44 4.28 -1.74
CA PHE A 65 -3.53 4.87 -0.76
C PHE A 65 -4.14 6.11 -0.10
N LEU A 66 -4.76 7.00 -0.88
CA LEU A 66 -5.53 8.14 -0.37
C LEU A 66 -6.65 7.69 0.57
N GLU A 67 -7.48 6.73 0.15
CA GLU A 67 -8.59 6.22 0.96
C GLU A 67 -8.12 5.60 2.29
N ILE A 68 -7.00 4.88 2.27
CA ILE A 68 -6.38 4.30 3.47
C ILE A 68 -5.94 5.43 4.40
N CYS A 69 -5.20 6.42 3.88
CA CYS A 69 -4.71 7.55 4.66
C CYS A 69 -5.86 8.37 5.24
N GLU A 70 -6.90 8.68 4.45
CA GLU A 70 -8.08 9.39 4.94
C GLU A 70 -8.84 8.60 6.01
N SER A 71 -9.00 7.29 5.81
CA SER A 71 -9.71 6.44 6.77
C SER A 71 -8.98 6.42 8.10
N LEU A 72 -7.65 6.42 8.07
CA LEU A 72 -6.81 6.46 9.26
C LEU A 72 -6.76 7.85 9.92
N ASP A 73 -6.70 8.94 9.14
CA ASP A 73 -6.79 10.32 9.67
C ASP A 73 -8.17 10.55 10.33
N LYS A 74 -9.26 10.05 9.73
CA LYS A 74 -10.62 10.04 10.34
C LYS A 74 -10.69 9.27 11.66
N LEU A 75 -9.82 8.27 11.84
CA LEU A 75 -9.70 7.50 13.08
C LEU A 75 -8.73 8.14 14.09
N ASN A 76 -8.25 9.36 13.85
CA ASN A 76 -7.27 10.08 14.67
C ASN A 76 -5.91 9.37 14.80
N TYR A 77 -5.50 8.61 13.79
CA TYR A 77 -4.13 8.09 13.75
C TYR A 77 -3.16 9.20 13.40
N SER A 78 -2.00 9.20 14.05
CA SER A 78 -0.93 10.13 13.70
C SER A 78 -0.29 9.73 12.35
N TYR A 79 0.15 10.69 11.54
CA TYR A 79 0.85 10.44 10.28
C TYR A 79 2.00 9.42 10.38
N PRO A 80 2.90 9.47 11.38
CA PRO A 80 3.93 8.45 11.51
C PRO A 80 3.36 7.07 11.86
N SER A 81 2.25 6.98 12.62
CA SER A 81 1.56 5.71 12.88
C SER A 81 0.96 5.13 11.60
N ILE A 82 0.34 5.96 10.76
CA ILE A 82 -0.23 5.56 9.47
C ILE A 82 0.84 4.92 8.59
N ALA A 83 1.96 5.61 8.40
CA ALA A 83 3.07 5.10 7.61
C ALA A 83 3.62 3.79 8.20
N LYS A 84 3.77 3.70 9.53
CA LYS A 84 4.25 2.49 10.20
C LYS A 84 3.34 1.28 9.95
N GLU A 85 2.03 1.47 10.08
CA GLU A 85 1.03 0.41 9.89
C GLU A 85 0.96 -0.08 8.43
N ILE A 86 0.96 0.84 7.47
CA ILE A 86 0.98 0.50 6.03
C ILE A 86 2.24 -0.31 5.71
N ASN A 87 3.41 0.16 6.16
CA ASN A 87 4.68 -0.56 5.97
C ASN A 87 4.69 -1.93 6.65
N ALA A 88 4.06 -2.06 7.83
CA ALA A 88 4.00 -3.32 8.54
C ALA A 88 3.17 -4.38 7.79
N ILE A 89 2.11 -3.97 7.09
CA ILE A 89 1.26 -4.89 6.31
C ILE A 89 1.87 -5.20 4.94
N ILE A 90 2.39 -4.18 4.25
CA ILE A 90 3.07 -4.37 2.98
C ILE A 90 4.29 -5.25 3.17
N ASN A 91 5.01 -5.05 4.28
CA ASN A 91 6.17 -5.81 4.71
C ASN A 91 7.15 -6.04 3.56
N TYR A 92 7.54 -4.96 2.90
CA TYR A 92 8.47 -5.05 1.78
C TYR A 92 9.87 -5.45 2.29
N VAL A 93 10.24 -6.71 2.06
CA VAL A 93 11.53 -7.27 2.46
C VAL A 93 12.53 -7.08 1.32
N GLY A 94 13.62 -6.33 1.58
CA GLY A 94 14.74 -6.15 0.64
C GLY A 94 14.82 -4.79 -0.05
N GLY A 95 13.97 -3.81 0.30
CA GLY A 95 14.03 -2.45 -0.24
C GLY A 95 13.65 -1.36 0.77
N PRO A 96 13.57 -0.08 0.34
CA PRO A 96 13.17 1.03 1.20
C PRO A 96 11.71 0.87 1.65
N LYS A 97 11.32 1.58 2.72
CA LYS A 97 9.92 1.60 3.17
C LYS A 97 8.99 1.99 2.03
N TYR A 98 7.83 1.35 1.95
CA TYR A 98 6.81 1.64 0.96
C TYR A 98 6.33 3.09 1.05
N CYS A 99 6.06 3.57 2.28
CA CYS A 99 5.67 4.95 2.48
C CYS A 99 6.31 5.59 3.72
N ASN A 100 6.35 6.92 3.77
CA ASN A 100 6.84 7.71 4.90
C ASN A 100 5.78 8.73 5.38
N GLU A 101 6.10 9.45 6.46
CA GLU A 101 5.20 10.47 7.02
C GLU A 101 4.93 11.63 6.04
N GLU A 102 5.92 12.01 5.24
CA GLU A 102 5.79 13.11 4.28
C GLU A 102 4.82 12.74 3.15
N GLU A 103 4.87 11.50 2.65
CA GLU A 103 3.95 11.00 1.63
C GLU A 103 2.52 10.93 2.15
N VAL A 104 2.33 10.50 3.40
CA VAL A 104 1.01 10.52 4.05
C VAL A 104 0.48 11.96 4.14
N LYS A 105 1.33 12.94 4.49
CA LYS A 105 0.96 14.36 4.54
C LYS A 105 0.62 14.92 3.17
N GLN A 106 1.47 14.66 2.17
CA GLN A 106 1.27 15.09 0.79
C GLN A 106 -0.06 14.58 0.23
N VAL A 107 -0.37 13.31 0.46
CA VAL A 107 -1.61 12.68 -0.03
C VAL A 107 -2.83 13.23 0.69
N LEU A 108 -2.71 13.58 1.97
CA LEU A 108 -3.78 14.25 2.72
C LEU A 108 -3.84 15.77 2.47
N GLY A 109 -2.94 16.32 1.65
CA GLY A 109 -2.87 17.76 1.33
C GLY A 109 -2.47 18.65 2.51
N LYS A 110 -1.64 18.14 3.43
CA LYS A 110 -1.19 18.85 4.66
C LYS A 110 0.30 19.14 4.69
#